data_AF-A0A2C9XS08-F1
#
_entry.id   AF-A0A2C9XS08-F1
#
_cell.length_a   1.000
_cell.length_b   1.000
_cell.length_c   1.000
_cell.angle_alpha   90.00
_cell.angle_beta   90.00
_cell.angle_gamma   90.00
#
_symmetry.space_group_name_H-M   'P 1'
#
loop_
_entity.id
_entity.type
_entity.pdbx_description
1 polymer ?
#
loop_
_entity_poly.entity_id
_entity_poly.type
_entity_poly.pdbx_seq_one_letter_code
_entity_poly.pdbx_strand_id
1 'polypeptide(L)'
;MIDFDRQYHILALALRLGKASDFKAVGDEGKENYQFLFSKFISMIEQDKGSFFIEPQKKAAIITSLQHTIDFYDTKEASELQNIIENLKENDPTSFVIIPSYITITSVNNHVYSLIIYKRSDHYVLVKTDKLHSDFMNNYYIKFPPERIEEVSELLFATKFDYHPTSRVNIISYIKRKLDQPVNEMRLSMRGYSGVPNCPILEPFTAFRIALYNCHDSIFATHEFYLKRFYKSKECRKRFLNTFLDTNKEQIQKFLALWDHYEKRKEVTSLPFNKEPENARTISRCFLKKVLEDPETPQNFKKKHTEVKTPYKVFTSDSVTLKSLKKHLKTLSKQQKKIRKQKKLKEHLSRGKKLYSTNSQSQEVKNLPSSWRDKSR
;
A
#
# COMPACT_ATOMS: atom_id res chain seq x y z
N MET A 1 1.33 13.04 -14.12
CA MET A 1 0.60 13.72 -13.03
C MET A 1 -0.88 13.57 -13.34
N ILE A 2 -1.71 13.14 -12.38
CA ILE A 2 -3.15 12.94 -12.65
C ILE A 2 -3.87 14.28 -12.86
N ASP A 3 -4.94 14.27 -13.68
CA ASP A 3 -5.73 15.47 -13.98
C ASP A 3 -6.48 16.01 -12.76
N PHE A 4 -6.93 17.27 -12.86
CA PHE A 4 -7.63 17.98 -11.78
C PHE A 4 -8.91 17.28 -11.32
N ASP A 5 -9.72 16.72 -12.23
CA ASP A 5 -10.96 16.03 -11.86
C ASP A 5 -10.68 14.81 -10.98
N ARG A 6 -9.60 14.09 -11.28
CA ARG A 6 -9.13 12.94 -10.50
C ARG A 6 -8.57 13.37 -9.14
N GLN A 7 -7.83 14.48 -9.08
CA GLN A 7 -7.39 15.06 -7.81
C GLN A 7 -8.58 15.47 -6.92
N TYR A 8 -9.56 16.16 -7.51
CA TYR A 8 -10.81 16.54 -6.83
C TYR A 8 -11.57 15.32 -6.33
N HIS A 9 -11.66 14.26 -7.14
CA HIS A 9 -12.31 13.02 -6.71
C HIS A 9 -11.60 12.36 -5.53
N ILE A 10 -10.27 12.26 -5.53
CA ILE A 10 -9.49 11.71 -4.43
C ILE A 10 -9.72 12.51 -3.14
N LEU A 11 -9.69 13.84 -3.20
CA LEU A 11 -9.97 14.69 -2.04
C LEU A 11 -11.41 14.51 -1.55
N ALA A 12 -12.39 14.51 -2.44
CA ALA A 12 -13.79 14.27 -2.11
C ALA A 12 -13.98 12.91 -1.42
N LEU A 13 -13.27 11.88 -1.87
CA LEU A 13 -13.29 10.57 -1.24
C LEU A 13 -12.68 10.60 0.18
N ALA A 14 -11.55 11.28 0.38
CA ALA A 14 -10.93 11.46 1.71
C ALA A 14 -11.85 12.21 2.69
N LEU A 15 -12.60 13.19 2.19
CA LEU A 15 -13.57 14.00 2.93
C LEU A 15 -14.91 13.29 3.11
N ARG A 16 -15.14 12.15 2.45
CA ARG A 16 -16.43 11.42 2.42
C ARG A 16 -17.57 12.23 1.80
N LEU A 17 -17.25 12.94 0.74
CA LEU A 17 -18.13 13.78 -0.07
C LEU A 17 -18.16 13.33 -1.55
N GLY A 18 -17.69 12.12 -1.83
CA GLY A 18 -17.72 11.48 -3.14
C GLY A 18 -18.02 9.99 -3.01
N LYS A 19 -18.47 9.37 -4.10
CA LYS A 19 -18.68 7.91 -4.22
C LYS A 19 -17.44 7.29 -4.84
N ALA A 20 -16.99 6.14 -4.36
CA ALA A 20 -15.85 5.45 -4.96
C ALA A 20 -16.18 4.72 -6.27
N SER A 21 -17.42 4.75 -6.75
CA SER A 21 -17.86 3.97 -7.92
C SER A 21 -17.07 4.25 -9.20
N ASP A 22 -16.48 5.44 -9.34
CA ASP A 22 -15.58 5.79 -10.46
C ASP A 22 -14.08 5.61 -10.14
N PHE A 23 -13.73 5.22 -8.92
CA PHE A 23 -12.34 5.07 -8.50
C PHE A 23 -11.75 3.73 -8.95
N LYS A 24 -10.68 3.76 -9.74
CA LYS A 24 -9.89 2.57 -10.05
C LYS A 24 -8.88 2.29 -8.94
N ALA A 25 -8.93 1.09 -8.35
CA ALA A 25 -8.00 0.67 -7.30
C ALA A 25 -6.91 -0.30 -7.79
N VAL A 26 -6.94 -0.70 -9.06
CA VAL A 26 -5.99 -1.63 -9.67
C VAL A 26 -5.72 -1.23 -11.11
N GLY A 27 -4.74 -1.87 -11.74
CA GLY A 27 -4.32 -1.57 -13.11
C GLY A 27 -3.56 -0.26 -13.19
N ASP A 28 -3.30 0.21 -14.41
CA ASP A 28 -2.50 1.42 -14.64
C ASP A 28 -3.13 2.66 -13.99
N GLU A 29 -4.44 2.81 -14.14
CA GLU A 29 -5.21 3.87 -13.49
C GLU A 29 -5.21 3.77 -11.95
N GLY A 30 -5.26 2.56 -11.40
CA GLY A 30 -5.17 2.33 -9.95
C GLY A 30 -3.78 2.61 -9.40
N LYS A 31 -2.75 2.27 -10.17
CA LYS A 31 -1.36 2.65 -9.90
C LYS A 31 -1.23 4.17 -9.83
N GLU A 32 -1.67 4.91 -10.84
CA GLU A 32 -1.57 6.37 -10.86
C GLU A 32 -2.31 7.01 -9.68
N ASN A 33 -3.51 6.49 -9.36
CA ASN A 33 -4.30 6.90 -8.20
C ASN A 33 -3.54 6.77 -6.89
N TYR A 34 -2.93 5.60 -6.64
CA TYR A 34 -2.23 5.35 -5.39
C TYR A 34 -0.88 6.05 -5.32
N GLN A 35 -0.12 6.11 -6.41
CA GLN A 35 1.12 6.88 -6.45
C GLN A 35 0.86 8.36 -6.12
N PHE A 36 -0.22 8.94 -6.67
CA PHE A 36 -0.65 10.28 -6.30
C PHE A 36 -1.10 10.38 -4.83
N LEU A 37 -1.88 9.42 -4.33
CA LEU A 37 -2.32 9.44 -2.93
C LEU A 37 -1.14 9.42 -1.95
N PHE A 38 -0.17 8.54 -2.18
CA PHE A 38 1.02 8.43 -1.33
C PHE A 38 1.95 9.63 -1.48
N SER A 39 2.03 10.27 -2.65
CA SER A 39 2.78 11.53 -2.79
C SER A 39 2.14 12.65 -1.96
N LYS A 40 0.81 12.69 -1.85
CA LYS A 40 0.14 13.62 -0.91
C LYS A 40 0.45 13.31 0.55
N PHE A 41 0.60 12.03 0.93
CA PHE A 41 1.07 11.70 2.28
C PHE A 41 2.51 12.14 2.54
N ILE A 42 3.39 12.06 1.53
CA ILE A 42 4.74 12.64 1.60
C ILE A 42 4.66 14.15 1.85
N SER A 43 3.87 14.87 1.03
CA SER A 43 3.69 16.32 1.20
C SER A 43 3.11 16.70 2.57
N MET A 44 2.25 15.86 3.17
CA MET A 44 1.77 16.09 4.53
C MET A 44 2.90 16.07 5.57
N ILE A 45 3.91 15.21 5.40
CA ILE A 45 5.07 15.12 6.30
C ILE A 45 6.05 16.28 6.06
N GLU A 46 6.30 16.62 4.80
CA GLU A 46 7.16 17.75 4.41
C GLU A 46 6.63 19.06 4.98
N GLN A 47 5.33 19.32 4.83
CA GLN A 47 4.67 20.55 5.28
C GLN A 47 4.43 20.60 6.79
N ASP A 48 4.66 19.51 7.54
CA ASP A 48 4.36 19.43 8.98
C ASP A 48 5.36 20.18 9.87
N LYS A 49 5.40 21.51 9.79
CA LYS A 49 6.34 22.33 10.57
C LYS A 49 6.19 22.19 12.09
N GLY A 50 4.98 21.87 12.57
CA GLY A 50 4.66 21.76 13.99
C GLY A 50 4.89 20.38 14.60
N SER A 51 5.47 19.44 13.86
CA SER A 51 5.65 18.04 14.31
C SER A 51 4.33 17.38 14.78
N PHE A 52 3.21 17.74 14.13
CA PHE A 52 1.90 17.18 14.46
C PHE A 52 1.87 15.67 14.22
N PHE A 53 2.50 15.18 13.16
CA PHE A 53 2.53 13.77 12.81
C PHE A 53 3.71 13.06 13.45
N ILE A 54 4.92 13.62 13.31
CA ILE A 54 6.17 12.98 13.68
C ILE A 54 7.24 14.04 13.96
N GLU A 55 8.19 13.72 14.83
CA GLU A 55 9.32 14.58 15.16
C GLU A 55 10.23 14.81 13.93
N PRO A 56 10.90 15.98 13.80
CA PRO A 56 11.64 16.35 12.59
C PRO A 56 12.70 15.33 12.15
N GLN A 57 13.42 14.74 13.11
CA GLN A 57 14.50 13.78 12.86
C GLN A 57 14.04 12.48 12.19
N LYS A 58 12.77 12.09 12.35
CA LYS A 58 12.22 10.85 11.76
C LYS A 58 11.61 11.11 10.37
N LYS A 59 11.36 12.36 9.97
CA LYS A 59 10.64 12.70 8.73
C LYS A 59 11.27 12.10 7.48
N ALA A 60 12.59 12.21 7.32
CA ALA A 60 13.28 11.71 6.14
C ALA A 60 13.06 10.20 5.96
N ALA A 61 13.15 9.42 7.03
CA ALA A 61 12.93 7.97 6.98
C ALA A 61 11.46 7.61 6.66
N ILE A 62 10.49 8.35 7.20
CA ILE A 62 9.07 8.19 6.84
C ILE A 62 8.83 8.49 5.37
N ILE A 63 9.42 9.57 4.85
CA ILE A 63 9.32 9.93 3.43
C ILE A 63 9.90 8.82 2.56
N THR A 64 11.07 8.25 2.92
CA THR A 64 11.64 7.09 2.22
C THR A 64 10.71 5.87 2.24
N SER A 65 10.07 5.55 3.36
CA SER A 65 9.10 4.45 3.44
C SER A 65 7.85 4.67 2.58
N LEU A 66 7.38 5.91 2.48
CA LEU A 66 6.30 6.28 1.57
C LEU A 66 6.77 6.21 0.10
N GLN A 67 8.03 6.55 -0.19
CA GLN A 67 8.61 6.38 -1.53
C GLN A 67 8.69 4.90 -1.91
N HIS A 68 9.14 4.01 -1.02
CA HIS A 68 9.11 2.55 -1.25
C HIS A 68 7.68 2.03 -1.56
N THR A 69 6.68 2.65 -0.94
CA THR A 69 5.27 2.35 -1.21
C THR A 69 4.84 2.82 -2.62
N ILE A 70 5.36 3.94 -3.11
CA ILE A 70 5.17 4.41 -4.49
C ILE A 70 5.91 3.47 -5.46
N ASP A 71 7.17 3.12 -5.15
CA ASP A 71 8.03 2.27 -5.97
C ASP A 71 7.45 0.86 -6.14
N PHE A 72 6.73 0.35 -5.13
CA PHE A 72 5.96 -0.89 -5.25
C PHE A 72 5.08 -0.91 -6.51
N TYR A 73 4.42 0.19 -6.87
CA TYR A 73 3.60 0.26 -8.07
C TYR A 73 4.41 0.24 -9.36
N ASP A 74 5.66 0.70 -9.33
CA ASP A 74 6.56 0.70 -10.48
C ASP A 74 7.26 -0.65 -10.75
N THR A 75 7.33 -1.52 -9.75
CA THR A 75 7.96 -2.84 -9.90
C THR A 75 7.40 -3.63 -11.10
N LYS A 76 8.25 -4.27 -11.88
CA LYS A 76 7.88 -5.07 -13.06
C LYS A 76 7.83 -6.57 -12.75
N GLU A 77 8.51 -6.98 -11.69
CA GLU A 77 8.58 -8.37 -11.24
C GLU A 77 8.49 -8.46 -9.71
N ALA A 78 8.04 -9.61 -9.19
CA ALA A 78 7.93 -9.84 -7.74
C ALA A 78 9.29 -9.76 -7.01
N SER A 79 10.38 -10.06 -7.70
CA SER A 79 11.76 -9.96 -7.20
C SER A 79 12.16 -8.52 -6.87
N GLU A 80 11.64 -7.53 -7.60
CA GLU A 80 11.91 -6.12 -7.31
C GLU A 80 11.17 -5.69 -6.05
N LEU A 81 9.93 -6.15 -5.85
CA LEU A 81 9.20 -5.94 -4.59
C LEU A 81 9.90 -6.63 -3.41
N GLN A 82 10.39 -7.86 -3.62
CA GLN A 82 11.20 -8.55 -2.63
C GLN A 82 12.41 -7.71 -2.21
N ASN A 83 13.15 -7.14 -3.17
CA ASN A 83 14.30 -6.28 -2.88
C ASN A 83 13.90 -5.04 -2.06
N ILE A 84 12.75 -4.43 -2.35
CA ILE A 84 12.23 -3.30 -1.54
C ILE A 84 12.03 -3.75 -0.09
N ILE A 85 11.41 -4.93 0.13
CA ILE A 85 11.11 -5.42 1.47
C ILE A 85 12.37 -5.87 2.23
N GLU A 86 13.31 -6.53 1.56
CA GLU A 86 14.57 -7.00 2.17
C GLU A 86 15.47 -5.84 2.63
N ASN A 87 15.41 -4.71 1.93
CA ASN A 87 16.15 -3.49 2.23
C ASN A 87 15.49 -2.60 3.32
N LEU A 88 14.35 -3.03 3.88
CA LEU A 88 13.81 -2.37 5.07
C LEU A 88 14.81 -2.46 6.23
N LYS A 89 14.88 -1.40 7.04
CA LYS A 89 15.73 -1.36 8.23
C LYS A 89 15.15 -2.26 9.31
N GLU A 90 16.00 -3.08 9.90
CA GLU A 90 15.62 -4.00 10.97
C GLU A 90 15.25 -3.24 12.24
N ASN A 91 14.12 -3.63 12.84
CA ASN A 91 13.62 -3.08 14.11
C ASN A 91 13.35 -1.57 14.11
N ASP A 92 13.36 -0.91 12.95
CA ASP A 92 13.08 0.51 12.81
C ASP A 92 11.61 0.72 12.43
N PRO A 93 10.77 1.29 13.31
CA PRO A 93 9.36 1.50 13.01
C PRO A 93 9.13 2.54 11.89
N THR A 94 10.13 3.36 11.58
CA THR A 94 10.08 4.33 10.47
C THR A 94 10.31 3.68 9.11
N SER A 95 10.77 2.41 9.07
CA SER A 95 11.02 1.65 7.84
C SER A 95 9.89 0.66 7.57
N PHE A 96 9.04 0.98 6.58
CA PHE A 96 7.86 0.18 6.24
C PHE A 96 7.45 0.32 4.78
N VAL A 97 6.56 -0.57 4.34
CA VAL A 97 5.82 -0.44 3.05
C VAL A 97 4.34 -0.62 3.32
N ILE A 98 3.50 0.27 2.79
CA ILE A 98 2.04 0.15 2.86
C ILE A 98 1.51 -0.40 1.54
N ILE A 99 0.70 -1.45 1.57
CA ILE A 99 0.17 -2.10 0.37
C ILE A 99 -1.35 -2.12 0.44
N PRO A 100 -2.04 -1.21 -0.27
CA PRO A 100 -3.48 -1.32 -0.49
C PRO A 100 -3.81 -2.67 -1.12
N SER A 101 -4.76 -3.38 -0.52
CA SER A 101 -5.18 -4.72 -0.91
C SER A 101 -6.70 -4.78 -0.93
N TYR A 102 -7.30 -5.80 -1.52
CA TYR A 102 -8.74 -5.84 -1.70
C TYR A 102 -9.34 -7.22 -1.47
N ILE A 103 -10.65 -7.20 -1.32
CA ILE A 103 -11.51 -8.36 -1.23
C ILE A 103 -12.80 -8.10 -2.01
N THR A 104 -13.17 -9.09 -2.80
CA THR A 104 -14.45 -9.15 -3.52
C THR A 104 -15.43 -9.93 -2.68
N ILE A 105 -16.50 -9.27 -2.23
CA ILE A 105 -17.56 -9.89 -1.44
C ILE A 105 -18.81 -9.87 -2.33
N THR A 106 -19.46 -11.01 -2.51
CA THR A 106 -20.58 -11.12 -3.47
C THR A 106 -21.87 -10.45 -3.00
N SER A 107 -22.01 -10.22 -1.70
CA SER A 107 -23.20 -9.61 -1.07
C SER A 107 -22.98 -8.18 -0.56
N VAL A 108 -21.73 -7.70 -0.56
CA VAL A 108 -21.33 -6.39 -0.02
C VAL A 108 -20.34 -5.79 -1.00
N ASN A 109 -20.42 -4.49 -1.28
CA ASN A 109 -19.48 -3.77 -2.15
C ASN A 109 -18.04 -4.27 -2.01
N ASN A 110 -17.28 -4.29 -3.10
CA ASN A 110 -15.86 -4.64 -3.01
C ASN A 110 -15.18 -3.71 -1.99
N HIS A 111 -14.25 -4.27 -1.24
CA HIS A 111 -13.59 -3.56 -0.16
C HIS A 111 -12.09 -3.51 -0.41
N VAL A 112 -11.50 -2.35 -0.14
CA VAL A 112 -10.05 -2.19 -0.06
C VAL A 112 -9.72 -2.19 1.41
N TYR A 113 -8.73 -2.97 1.84
CA TYR A 113 -8.06 -2.86 3.14
C TYR A 113 -6.59 -2.49 2.91
N SER A 114 -5.80 -2.38 3.96
CA SER A 114 -4.38 -2.08 3.82
C SER A 114 -3.51 -3.05 4.59
N LEU A 115 -2.36 -3.35 4.00
CA LEU A 115 -1.29 -4.11 4.61
C LEU A 115 -0.11 -3.20 4.92
N ILE A 116 0.63 -3.49 5.98
CA ILE A 116 1.89 -2.81 6.30
C ILE A 116 2.96 -3.87 6.59
N ILE A 117 4.11 -3.77 5.94
CA ILE A 117 5.25 -4.65 6.20
C ILE A 117 6.32 -3.93 7.01
N TYR A 118 6.85 -4.64 8.01
CA TYR A 118 8.04 -4.27 8.78
C TYR A 118 9.06 -5.42 8.79
N LYS A 119 10.34 -5.09 8.98
CA LYS A 119 11.43 -6.05 9.16
C LYS A 119 11.88 -6.08 10.63
N ARG A 120 11.98 -7.27 11.20
CA ARG A 120 12.61 -7.57 12.50
C ARG A 120 13.86 -8.42 12.26
N SER A 121 14.69 -8.57 13.28
CA SER A 121 15.99 -9.27 13.15
C SER A 121 15.88 -10.70 12.64
N ASP A 122 14.84 -11.43 13.04
CA ASP A 122 14.63 -12.86 12.77
C ASP A 122 13.38 -13.15 11.93
N HIS A 123 12.54 -12.15 11.66
CA HIS A 123 11.28 -12.31 10.94
C HIS A 123 10.79 -11.02 10.28
N TYR A 124 9.82 -11.15 9.39
CA TYR A 124 9.02 -10.04 8.89
C TYR A 124 7.67 -10.00 9.60
N VAL A 125 7.09 -8.81 9.71
CA VAL A 125 5.75 -8.61 10.26
C VAL A 125 4.85 -8.03 9.19
N LEU A 126 3.77 -8.74 8.84
CA LEU A 126 2.72 -8.28 7.95
C LEU A 126 1.48 -7.92 8.76
N VAL A 127 1.19 -6.63 8.83
CA VAL A 127 0.06 -6.05 9.55
C VAL A 127 -1.12 -5.87 8.60
N LYS A 128 -2.30 -6.37 8.96
CA LYS A 128 -3.57 -6.04 8.30
C LYS A 128 -4.30 -4.97 9.08
N THR A 129 -4.65 -3.89 8.39
CA THR A 129 -5.44 -2.78 8.94
C THR A 129 -6.72 -2.59 8.14
N ASP A 130 -7.84 -2.47 8.83
CA ASP A 130 -9.16 -2.37 8.24
C ASP A 130 -10.14 -1.66 9.19
N LYS A 131 -10.74 -0.56 8.73
CA LYS A 131 -11.78 0.15 9.49
C LYS A 131 -13.14 -0.51 9.43
N LEU A 132 -13.38 -1.41 8.49
CA LEU A 132 -14.63 -2.14 8.38
C LEU A 132 -14.59 -3.27 9.40
N HIS A 133 -15.09 -3.01 10.61
CA HIS A 133 -15.17 -4.05 11.64
C HIS A 133 -16.30 -5.03 11.28
N SER A 134 -15.93 -6.25 10.91
CA SER A 134 -16.82 -7.41 10.76
C SER A 134 -16.03 -8.66 11.13
N ASP A 135 -16.74 -9.77 11.40
CA ASP A 135 -16.13 -11.03 11.89
C ASP A 135 -15.01 -11.58 10.98
N PHE A 136 -14.97 -11.17 9.70
CA PHE A 136 -13.95 -11.57 8.73
C PHE A 136 -12.80 -10.55 8.55
N MET A 137 -12.85 -9.41 9.23
CA MET A 137 -12.09 -8.20 8.88
C MET A 137 -11.28 -7.60 10.04
N ASN A 138 -11.10 -8.32 11.15
CA ASN A 138 -10.32 -7.85 12.28
C ASN A 138 -8.90 -7.38 11.91
N ASN A 139 -8.37 -6.48 12.74
CA ASN A 139 -6.99 -6.00 12.66
C ASN A 139 -6.08 -7.02 13.32
N TYR A 140 -5.02 -7.42 12.64
CA TYR A 140 -4.10 -8.42 13.15
C TYR A 140 -2.76 -8.30 12.45
N TYR A 141 -1.76 -9.01 12.96
CA TYR A 141 -0.48 -9.18 12.27
C TYR A 141 -0.05 -10.64 12.23
N ILE A 142 0.71 -10.98 11.20
CA ILE A 142 1.33 -12.29 11.00
C ILE A 142 2.84 -12.08 11.00
N LYS A 143 3.55 -12.94 11.74
CA LYS A 143 5.01 -13.04 11.68
C LYS A 143 5.39 -14.13 10.70
N PHE A 144 6.41 -13.92 9.89
CA PHE A 144 6.91 -14.97 8.99
C PHE A 144 8.43 -14.88 8.82
N PRO A 145 9.10 -16.02 8.67
CA PRO A 145 10.56 -16.03 8.66
C PRO A 145 11.11 -15.63 7.28
N PRO A 146 12.37 -15.19 7.18
CA PRO A 146 12.94 -14.65 5.94
C PRO A 146 12.87 -15.59 4.74
N GLU A 147 12.90 -16.91 4.95
CA GLU A 147 12.85 -17.90 3.88
C GLU A 147 11.52 -17.89 3.11
N ARG A 148 10.49 -17.25 3.67
CA ARG A 148 9.16 -17.11 3.04
C ARG A 148 8.97 -15.79 2.31
N ILE A 149 9.97 -14.89 2.29
CA ILE A 149 9.82 -13.56 1.71
C ILE A 149 9.51 -13.58 0.22
N GLU A 150 10.11 -14.50 -0.54
CA GLU A 150 9.84 -14.65 -1.97
C GLU A 150 8.35 -14.96 -2.22
N GLU A 151 7.79 -15.93 -1.51
CA GLU A 151 6.39 -16.33 -1.68
C GLU A 151 5.42 -15.21 -1.27
N VAL A 152 5.72 -14.50 -0.18
CA VAL A 152 4.91 -13.35 0.25
C VAL A 152 5.01 -12.21 -0.77
N SER A 153 6.20 -11.94 -1.32
CA SER A 153 6.42 -10.91 -2.34
C SER A 153 5.67 -11.22 -3.64
N GLU A 154 5.64 -12.48 -4.08
CA GLU A 154 4.83 -12.90 -5.25
C GLU A 154 3.33 -12.61 -5.06
N LEU A 155 2.83 -12.89 -3.85
CA LEU A 155 1.42 -12.68 -3.52
C LEU A 155 1.06 -11.20 -3.42
N LEU A 156 1.91 -10.40 -2.80
CA LEU A 156 1.73 -8.95 -2.68
C LEU A 156 1.89 -8.25 -4.03
N PHE A 157 2.85 -8.69 -4.84
CA PHE A 157 3.04 -8.17 -6.20
C PHE A 157 1.79 -8.34 -7.06
N ALA A 158 1.04 -9.43 -6.86
CA ALA A 158 -0.19 -9.68 -7.60
C ALA A 158 -1.32 -8.69 -7.29
N THR A 159 -1.27 -7.96 -6.17
CA THR A 159 -2.39 -7.10 -5.75
C THR A 159 -2.59 -5.91 -6.67
N LYS A 160 -1.54 -5.33 -7.27
CA LYS A 160 -1.72 -4.13 -8.10
C LYS A 160 -2.32 -4.37 -9.49
N PHE A 161 -2.44 -5.62 -9.92
CA PHE A 161 -3.01 -5.95 -11.24
C PHE A 161 -4.54 -5.98 -11.22
N ASP A 162 -5.14 -5.77 -12.40
CA ASP A 162 -6.59 -5.90 -12.62
C ASP A 162 -7.04 -7.35 -12.39
N TYR A 163 -7.50 -7.63 -11.18
CA TYR A 163 -7.81 -8.97 -10.72
C TYR A 163 -9.32 -9.29 -10.71
N HIS A 164 -9.80 -9.84 -11.82
CA HIS A 164 -11.16 -10.31 -12.13
C HIS A 164 -12.27 -10.48 -11.03
N PRO A 165 -13.55 -10.21 -11.33
CA PRO A 165 -14.70 -10.37 -10.40
C PRO A 165 -14.93 -11.79 -9.84
N THR A 166 -14.53 -12.86 -10.54
CA THR A 166 -14.65 -14.25 -10.06
C THR A 166 -13.54 -14.65 -9.09
N SER A 167 -12.63 -13.73 -8.85
CA SER A 167 -11.38 -13.97 -8.17
C SER A 167 -11.53 -13.51 -6.73
N ARG A 168 -12.18 -14.39 -5.95
CA ARG A 168 -12.43 -14.25 -4.51
C ARG A 168 -11.16 -14.49 -3.70
N VAL A 169 -10.08 -13.77 -4.01
CA VAL A 169 -8.82 -13.90 -3.26
C VAL A 169 -8.71 -12.73 -2.31
N ASN A 170 -9.06 -12.98 -1.06
CA ASN A 170 -8.56 -12.17 0.03
C ASN A 170 -7.05 -12.49 0.19
N ILE A 171 -6.17 -11.62 -0.32
CA ILE A 171 -4.74 -11.94 -0.42
C ILE A 171 -4.13 -12.29 0.94
N ILE A 172 -4.53 -11.58 2.00
CA ILE A 172 -4.07 -11.87 3.36
C ILE A 172 -4.57 -13.23 3.87
N SER A 173 -5.79 -13.66 3.52
CA SER A 173 -6.26 -15.01 3.85
C SER A 173 -5.45 -16.09 3.12
N TYR A 174 -5.02 -15.81 1.88
CA TYR A 174 -4.16 -16.73 1.15
C TYR A 174 -2.76 -16.79 1.77
N ILE A 175 -2.17 -15.63 2.07
CA ILE A 175 -0.88 -15.51 2.78
C ILE A 175 -0.95 -16.28 4.12
N LYS A 176 -1.99 -16.06 4.93
CA LYS A 176 -2.21 -16.77 6.20
C LYS A 176 -2.17 -18.29 6.02
N ARG A 177 -2.95 -18.83 5.07
CA ARG A 177 -2.98 -20.28 4.80
C ARG A 177 -1.65 -20.83 4.27
N LYS A 178 -0.90 -20.01 3.54
CA LYS A 178 0.38 -20.42 2.96
C LYS A 178 1.51 -20.45 3.96
N LEU A 179 1.56 -19.43 4.81
CA LEU A 179 2.57 -19.31 5.85
C LEU A 179 2.38 -20.33 6.97
N ASP A 180 1.13 -20.74 7.23
CA ASP A 180 0.77 -21.62 8.35
C ASP A 180 1.27 -21.06 9.69
N GLN A 181 1.15 -19.74 9.84
CA GLN A 181 1.64 -19.00 11.02
C GLN A 181 0.46 -18.52 11.87
N PRO A 182 0.64 -18.44 13.20
CA PRO A 182 -0.37 -17.90 14.10
C PRO A 182 -0.66 -16.43 13.76
N VAL A 183 -1.94 -16.09 13.84
CA VAL A 183 -2.40 -14.71 13.71
C VAL A 183 -2.40 -14.09 15.09
N ASN A 184 -1.78 -12.92 15.20
CA ASN A 184 -1.76 -12.16 16.44
C ASN A 184 -2.77 -11.02 16.32
N GLU A 185 -3.81 -11.06 17.15
CA GLU A 185 -4.82 -10.01 17.18
C GLU A 185 -4.18 -8.68 17.60
N MET A 186 -4.58 -7.60 16.93
CA MET A 186 -4.23 -6.26 17.35
C MET A 186 -5.36 -5.68 18.18
N ARG A 187 -5.05 -5.21 19.39
CA ARG A 187 -5.99 -4.45 20.23
C ARG A 187 -6.13 -3.01 19.74
N LEU A 188 -6.58 -2.88 18.49
CA LEU A 188 -6.73 -1.62 17.77
C LEU A 188 -8.21 -1.27 17.63
N SER A 189 -8.64 -0.25 18.36
CA SER A 189 -10.00 0.28 18.23
C SER A 189 -10.05 1.45 17.25
N MET A 190 -10.86 1.29 16.20
CA MET A 190 -11.11 2.30 15.17
C MET A 190 -12.59 2.58 15.03
N ARG A 191 -12.94 3.86 14.90
CA ARG A 191 -14.27 4.20 14.40
C ARG A 191 -14.35 3.80 12.92
N GLY A 192 -15.19 2.81 12.63
CA GLY A 192 -15.54 2.45 11.26
C GLY A 192 -16.16 3.61 10.48
N TYR A 193 -16.40 3.43 9.19
CA TYR A 193 -17.14 4.40 8.40
C TYR A 193 -18.61 3.99 8.30
N SER A 194 -19.47 4.86 8.80
CA SER A 194 -20.92 4.77 8.66
C SER A 194 -21.34 5.29 7.28
N GLY A 195 -21.28 4.46 6.24
CA GLY A 195 -21.86 4.79 4.92
C GLY A 195 -20.96 4.56 3.71
N VAL A 196 -20.97 5.55 2.81
CA VAL A 196 -20.44 5.50 1.42
C VAL A 196 -19.10 4.75 1.36
N PRO A 197 -18.94 3.79 0.41
CA PRO A 197 -17.70 3.05 0.28
C PRO A 197 -16.61 4.00 -0.20
N ASN A 198 -15.80 4.49 0.74
CA ASN A 198 -14.63 5.34 0.48
C ASN A 198 -13.34 4.63 0.90
N CYS A 199 -13.42 3.31 1.12
CA CYS A 199 -12.30 2.47 1.53
C CYS A 199 -11.05 2.59 0.64
N PRO A 200 -11.12 2.86 -0.68
CA PRO A 200 -9.90 2.98 -1.48
C PRO A 200 -9.00 4.13 -1.06
N ILE A 201 -9.54 5.17 -0.41
CA ILE A 201 -8.74 6.28 0.12
C ILE A 201 -8.63 6.20 1.65
N LEU A 202 -9.71 5.82 2.33
CA LEU A 202 -9.75 5.83 3.79
C LEU A 202 -8.91 4.73 4.44
N GLU A 203 -8.78 3.55 3.81
CA GLU A 203 -7.95 2.49 4.37
C GLU A 203 -6.45 2.82 4.24
N PRO A 204 -5.91 3.22 3.08
CA PRO A 204 -4.51 3.63 2.99
C PRO A 204 -4.18 4.83 3.89
N PHE A 205 -5.09 5.80 4.01
CA PHE A 205 -4.91 6.93 4.94
C PHE A 205 -4.92 6.45 6.41
N THR A 206 -5.67 5.40 6.72
CA THR A 206 -5.66 4.82 8.07
C THR A 206 -4.38 4.03 8.33
N ALA A 207 -3.92 3.24 7.37
CA ALA A 207 -2.64 2.55 7.45
C ALA A 207 -1.47 3.53 7.62
N PHE A 208 -1.47 4.65 6.89
CA PHE A 208 -0.49 5.72 7.07
C PHE A 208 -0.47 6.24 8.51
N ARG A 209 -1.65 6.50 9.10
CA ARG A 209 -1.75 6.93 10.50
C ARG A 209 -1.30 5.86 11.49
N ILE A 210 -1.54 4.59 11.21
CA ILE A 210 -1.07 3.47 12.03
C ILE A 210 0.46 3.36 11.96
N ALA A 211 1.03 3.51 10.76
CA ALA A 211 2.47 3.50 10.57
C ALA A 211 3.15 4.65 11.34
N LEU A 212 2.61 5.87 11.23
CA LEU A 212 3.09 7.02 12.01
C LEU A 212 2.97 6.78 13.51
N TYR A 213 1.84 6.23 13.97
CA TYR A 213 1.67 5.89 15.37
C TYR A 213 2.70 4.86 15.84
N ASN A 214 2.98 3.82 15.06
CA ASN A 214 4.02 2.84 15.37
C ASN A 214 5.43 3.45 15.51
N CYS A 215 5.68 4.61 14.91
CA CYS A 215 6.95 5.35 15.04
C CYS A 215 7.09 6.13 16.35
N HIS A 216 5.98 6.33 17.06
CA HIS A 216 5.92 6.89 18.40
C HIS A 216 5.83 5.79 19.45
N ASP A 217 4.81 4.95 19.32
CA ASP A 217 4.46 3.89 20.25
C ASP A 217 4.20 2.59 19.51
N SER A 218 4.76 1.49 19.99
CA SER A 218 4.64 0.22 19.28
C SER A 218 3.20 -0.26 19.18
N ILE A 219 2.75 -0.57 17.95
CA ILE A 219 1.43 -1.19 17.69
C ILE A 219 1.35 -2.67 18.07
N PHE A 220 2.48 -3.25 18.52
CA PHE A 220 2.59 -4.65 18.92
C PHE A 220 2.52 -4.82 20.45
N ALA A 221 2.42 -3.72 21.21
CA ALA A 221 2.27 -3.75 22.66
C ALA A 221 0.87 -4.25 23.09
N THR A 222 0.76 -4.76 24.31
CA THR A 222 -0.40 -5.52 24.84
C THR A 222 -1.61 -4.68 25.29
N HIS A 223 -1.49 -3.35 25.28
CA HIS A 223 -2.57 -2.45 25.73
C HIS A 223 -3.52 -2.10 24.57
N GLU A 224 -4.81 -1.97 24.87
CA GLU A 224 -5.78 -1.49 23.89
C GLU A 224 -5.47 -0.05 23.52
N PHE A 225 -5.27 0.22 22.22
CA PHE A 225 -5.00 1.56 21.73
C PHE A 225 -6.11 2.07 20.81
N TYR A 226 -6.58 3.27 21.12
CA TYR A 226 -7.64 3.96 20.37
C TYR A 226 -7.01 4.96 19.42
N LEU A 227 -6.98 4.65 18.12
CA LEU A 227 -6.50 5.54 17.04
C LEU A 227 -7.13 6.95 17.05
N LYS A 228 -8.30 7.08 17.69
CA LYS A 228 -9.02 8.34 17.86
C LYS A 228 -8.24 9.36 18.71
N ARG A 229 -7.35 8.90 19.60
CA ARG A 229 -6.54 9.77 20.48
C ARG A 229 -5.33 10.37 19.76
N PHE A 230 -4.73 9.67 18.79
CA PHE A 230 -3.40 10.04 18.31
C PHE A 230 -3.38 11.12 17.23
N TYR A 231 -4.43 11.25 16.42
CA TYR A 231 -4.56 12.40 15.51
C TYR A 231 -6.02 12.79 15.30
N LYS A 232 -6.36 14.06 15.60
CA LYS A 232 -7.73 14.58 15.39
C LYS A 232 -8.09 14.47 13.91
N SER A 233 -9.19 13.76 13.61
CA SER A 233 -9.54 13.41 12.23
C SER A 233 -9.85 14.61 11.33
N LYS A 234 -10.28 15.74 11.91
CA LYS A 234 -10.46 17.02 11.20
C LYS A 234 -9.10 17.60 10.80
N GLU A 235 -8.16 17.64 11.73
CA GLU A 235 -6.81 18.17 11.50
C GLU A 235 -6.04 17.37 10.44
N CYS A 236 -6.08 16.03 10.48
CA CYS A 236 -5.46 15.21 9.42
C CYS A 236 -6.03 15.53 8.04
N ARG A 237 -7.35 15.74 7.92
CA ARG A 237 -7.99 16.04 6.65
C ARG A 237 -7.71 17.46 6.17
N LYS A 238 -7.59 18.42 7.09
CA LYS A 238 -7.15 19.78 6.77
C LYS A 238 -5.74 19.78 6.20
N ARG A 239 -4.83 19.04 6.83
CA ARG A 239 -3.46 18.87 6.33
C ARG A 239 -3.41 18.14 5.00
N PHE A 240 -4.25 17.13 4.79
CA PHE A 240 -4.40 16.49 3.49
C PHE A 240 -4.89 17.48 2.44
N LEU A 241 -5.94 18.28 2.71
CA LEU A 241 -6.40 19.37 1.83
C LEU A 241 -5.27 20.32 1.47
N ASN A 242 -4.46 20.77 2.43
CA ASN A 242 -3.36 21.71 2.18
C ASN A 242 -2.37 21.20 1.14
N THR A 243 -2.22 19.88 0.97
CA THR A 243 -1.36 19.30 -0.07
C THR A 243 -1.92 19.45 -1.50
N PHE A 244 -3.18 19.87 -1.66
CA PHE A 244 -3.82 20.18 -2.94
C PHE A 244 -3.80 21.68 -3.26
N LEU A 245 -3.49 22.52 -2.28
CA LEU A 245 -3.46 23.97 -2.44
C LEU A 245 -2.11 24.38 -3.05
N ASP A 246 -2.05 24.28 -4.38
CA ASP A 246 -0.91 24.76 -5.18
C ASP A 246 -1.16 26.21 -5.62
N THR A 247 -0.57 26.65 -6.74
CA THR A 247 -0.59 28.03 -7.23
C THR A 247 -1.83 28.39 -8.08
N ASN A 248 -2.59 27.40 -8.58
CA ASN A 248 -3.76 27.65 -9.41
C ASN A 248 -4.96 28.11 -8.56
N LYS A 249 -5.24 29.43 -8.57
CA LYS A 249 -6.32 30.07 -7.79
C LYS A 249 -7.71 29.48 -8.04
N GLU A 250 -8.05 29.15 -9.29
CA GLU A 250 -9.37 28.59 -9.62
C GLU A 250 -9.54 27.19 -9.00
N GLN A 251 -8.51 26.35 -9.10
CA GLN A 251 -8.55 25.01 -8.51
C GLN A 251 -8.58 25.06 -6.97
N ILE A 252 -7.84 25.99 -6.37
CA ILE A 252 -7.87 26.25 -4.92
C ILE A 252 -9.29 26.55 -4.45
N GLN A 253 -10.00 27.46 -5.12
CA GLN A 253 -11.38 27.83 -4.75
C GLN A 253 -12.29 26.59 -4.72
N LYS A 254 -12.19 25.72 -5.72
CA LYS A 254 -12.99 24.49 -5.80
C LYS A 254 -12.65 23.50 -4.67
N PHE A 255 -11.37 23.36 -4.31
CA PHE A 255 -10.97 22.53 -3.16
C PHE A 255 -11.44 23.09 -1.82
N LEU A 256 -11.40 24.41 -1.65
CA LEU A 256 -11.89 25.09 -0.45
C LEU A 256 -13.41 24.99 -0.32
N ALA A 257 -14.16 25.15 -1.41
CA ALA A 257 -15.61 24.92 -1.41
C ALA A 257 -15.97 23.49 -0.95
N LEU A 258 -15.23 22.49 -1.43
CA LEU A 258 -15.39 21.10 -0.99
C LEU A 258 -15.08 20.91 0.51
N TRP A 259 -14.08 21.64 1.03
CA TRP A 259 -13.75 21.66 2.45
C TRP A 259 -14.87 22.28 3.30
N ASP A 260 -15.49 23.37 2.85
CA ASP A 260 -16.60 24.02 3.56
C ASP A 260 -17.80 23.08 3.74
N HIS A 261 -18.13 22.28 2.71
CA HIS A 261 -19.13 21.22 2.82
C HIS A 261 -18.74 20.17 3.87
N TYR A 262 -17.45 19.83 3.93
CA TYR A 262 -16.95 18.88 4.93
C TYR A 262 -17.10 19.44 6.34
N GLU A 263 -16.76 20.71 6.58
CA GLU A 263 -16.88 21.35 7.90
C GLU A 263 -18.34 21.44 8.36
N LYS A 264 -19.22 21.96 7.52
CA LYS A 264 -20.67 22.02 7.77
C LYS A 264 -21.24 20.63 8.10
N ARG A 265 -20.83 19.59 7.38
CA ARG A 265 -21.24 18.21 7.68
C ARG A 265 -20.71 17.75 9.03
N LYS A 266 -19.48 18.12 9.39
CA LYS A 266 -18.87 17.74 10.67
C LYS A 266 -19.57 18.37 11.86
N GLU A 267 -20.02 19.61 11.73
CA GLU A 267 -20.86 20.30 12.72
C GLU A 267 -22.16 19.53 12.94
N VAL A 268 -22.91 19.24 11.87
CA VAL A 268 -24.19 18.51 11.97
C VAL A 268 -24.00 17.11 12.57
N THR A 269 -22.97 16.37 12.15
CA THR A 269 -22.69 15.02 12.67
C THR A 269 -22.07 15.01 14.07
N SER A 270 -21.70 16.16 14.63
CA SER A 270 -21.19 16.25 16.00
C SER A 270 -22.30 16.29 17.06
N LEU A 271 -23.51 16.68 16.64
CA LEU A 271 -24.70 16.74 17.51
C LEU A 271 -25.04 15.34 18.07
N PRO A 272 -25.43 15.22 19.35
CA PRO A 272 -25.65 13.93 20.02
C PRO A 272 -26.59 12.98 19.26
N PHE A 273 -27.76 13.45 18.82
CA PHE A 273 -28.76 12.68 18.07
C PHE A 273 -28.26 12.17 16.70
N ASN A 274 -27.22 12.78 16.15
CA ASN A 274 -26.65 12.45 14.85
C ASN A 274 -25.44 11.52 14.92
N LYS A 275 -25.08 11.06 16.12
CA LYS A 275 -23.94 10.14 16.32
C LYS A 275 -24.25 8.70 15.92
N GLU A 276 -25.54 8.34 15.87
CA GLU A 276 -26.01 7.04 15.41
C GLU A 276 -25.56 6.73 13.97
N PRO A 277 -25.12 5.49 13.66
CA PRO A 277 -24.59 5.15 12.35
C PRO A 277 -25.53 5.46 11.18
N GLU A 278 -26.83 5.24 11.35
CA GLU A 278 -27.84 5.48 10.30
C GLU A 278 -28.01 6.96 10.01
N ASN A 279 -28.10 7.79 11.05
CA ASN A 279 -28.18 9.24 10.92
C ASN A 279 -26.91 9.79 10.25
N ALA A 280 -25.73 9.30 10.64
CA ALA A 280 -24.47 9.67 10.02
C ALA A 280 -24.39 9.29 8.53
N ARG A 281 -25.02 8.17 8.12
CA ARG A 281 -25.15 7.76 6.71
C ARG A 281 -26.04 8.73 5.94
N THR A 282 -27.23 9.02 6.47
CA THR A 282 -28.20 9.94 5.85
C THR A 282 -27.60 11.32 5.67
N ILE A 283 -26.98 11.88 6.72
CA ILE A 283 -26.30 13.18 6.67
C ILE A 283 -25.19 13.17 5.60
N SER A 284 -24.41 12.11 5.51
CA SER A 284 -23.36 12.01 4.48
C SER A 284 -23.93 12.01 3.06
N ARG A 285 -25.08 11.35 2.82
CA ARG A 285 -25.76 11.39 1.52
C ARG A 285 -26.31 12.79 1.21
N CYS A 286 -26.91 13.46 2.20
CA CYS A 286 -27.41 14.83 2.04
C CYS A 286 -26.28 15.80 1.65
N PHE A 287 -25.12 15.69 2.28
CA PHE A 287 -23.98 16.55 1.95
C PHE A 287 -23.32 16.22 0.61
N LEU A 288 -23.33 14.95 0.17
CA LEU A 288 -22.97 14.63 -1.21
C LEU A 288 -23.91 15.34 -2.19
N LYS A 289 -25.23 15.33 -1.96
CA LYS A 289 -26.19 16.06 -2.80
C LYS A 289 -25.88 17.56 -2.85
N LYS A 290 -25.61 18.18 -1.69
CA LYS A 290 -25.21 19.60 -1.61
C LYS A 290 -23.94 19.91 -2.42
N VAL A 291 -22.94 19.02 -2.38
CA VAL A 291 -21.73 19.16 -3.20
C VAL A 291 -22.07 19.09 -4.69
N LEU A 292 -22.94 18.18 -5.12
CA LEU A 292 -23.33 18.06 -6.53
C LEU A 292 -24.14 19.25 -7.05
N GLU A 293 -24.86 19.95 -6.16
CA GLU A 293 -25.62 21.16 -6.47
C GLU A 293 -24.76 22.44 -6.46
N ASP A 294 -23.58 22.40 -5.83
CA ASP A 294 -22.70 23.56 -5.70
C ASP A 294 -22.12 24.00 -7.07
N PRO A 295 -22.23 25.29 -7.46
CA PRO A 295 -21.66 25.79 -8.71
C PRO A 295 -20.15 25.60 -8.83
N GLU A 296 -19.40 25.59 -7.72
CA GLU A 296 -17.95 25.39 -7.68
C GLU A 296 -17.52 23.94 -7.93
N THR A 297 -18.45 22.98 -7.85
CA THR A 297 -18.13 21.58 -8.09
C THR A 297 -17.90 21.32 -9.59
N PRO A 298 -16.78 20.66 -9.97
CA PRO A 298 -16.47 20.37 -11.37
C PRO A 298 -17.57 19.58 -12.08
N GLN A 299 -17.89 19.96 -13.33
CA GLN A 299 -18.98 19.34 -14.09
C GLN A 299 -18.74 17.85 -14.35
N ASN A 300 -17.49 17.45 -14.63
CA ASN A 300 -17.14 16.04 -14.81
C ASN A 300 -17.37 15.23 -13.52
N PHE A 301 -17.05 15.80 -12.36
CA PHE A 301 -17.34 15.18 -11.07
C PHE A 301 -18.85 14.99 -10.88
N LYS A 302 -19.67 16.02 -11.17
CA LYS A 302 -21.15 15.95 -11.09
C LYS A 302 -21.72 14.86 -11.98
N LYS A 303 -21.30 14.83 -13.24
CA LYS A 303 -21.72 13.85 -14.25
C LYS A 303 -21.47 12.42 -13.77
N LYS A 304 -20.23 12.14 -13.38
CA LYS A 304 -19.81 10.81 -12.86
C LYS A 304 -20.59 10.36 -11.62
N HIS A 305 -20.97 11.29 -10.73
CA HIS A 305 -21.68 10.93 -9.49
C HIS A 305 -23.20 10.81 -9.64
N THR A 306 -23.75 11.37 -10.72
CA THR A 306 -25.18 11.33 -11.07
C THR A 306 -25.49 10.14 -11.98
N GLU A 307 -24.62 9.85 -12.96
CA GLU A 307 -24.79 8.76 -13.93
C GLU A 307 -24.46 7.39 -13.35
N VAL A 308 -23.49 7.30 -12.43
CA VAL A 308 -23.07 6.02 -11.87
C VAL A 308 -24.04 5.54 -10.79
N LYS A 309 -24.92 4.63 -11.19
CA LYS A 309 -25.86 3.91 -10.31
C LYS A 309 -25.28 2.63 -9.71
N THR A 310 -24.12 2.18 -10.18
CA THR A 310 -23.52 0.90 -9.77
C THR A 310 -22.78 1.02 -8.44
N PRO A 311 -22.81 -0.04 -7.61
CA PRO A 311 -22.02 -0.08 -6.39
C PRO A 311 -20.51 -0.08 -6.70
N TYR A 312 -19.70 0.35 -5.73
CA TYR A 312 -18.25 0.35 -5.89
C TYR A 312 -17.71 -1.07 -6.18
N LYS A 313 -17.00 -1.20 -7.30
CA LYS A 313 -16.27 -2.41 -7.68
C LYS A 313 -14.80 -2.04 -7.84
N VAL A 314 -13.93 -2.80 -7.16
CA VAL A 314 -12.47 -2.76 -7.38
C VAL A 314 -12.13 -3.12 -8.84
N PHE A 315 -12.93 -3.98 -9.49
CA PHE A 315 -12.71 -4.45 -10.87
C PHE A 315 -13.80 -3.94 -11.82
N THR A 316 -13.40 -3.63 -13.05
CA THR A 316 -14.19 -2.82 -13.99
C THR A 316 -15.07 -3.61 -14.96
N SER A 317 -14.95 -4.93 -15.05
CA SER A 317 -15.79 -5.75 -15.94
C SER A 317 -16.47 -6.90 -15.21
N ASP A 318 -17.69 -7.24 -15.65
CA ASP A 318 -18.41 -8.48 -15.34
C ASP A 318 -18.09 -9.60 -16.37
N SER A 319 -17.05 -9.39 -17.19
CA SER A 319 -16.58 -10.34 -18.19
C SER A 319 -16.25 -11.68 -17.53
N VAL A 320 -16.50 -12.80 -18.22
CA VAL A 320 -16.37 -14.18 -17.69
C VAL A 320 -14.99 -14.78 -18.01
N THR A 321 -14.11 -14.05 -18.69
CA THR A 321 -12.83 -14.58 -19.18
C THR A 321 -11.64 -14.27 -18.25
N LEU A 322 -11.35 -15.23 -17.38
CA LEU A 322 -10.13 -15.33 -16.57
C LEU A 322 -8.92 -15.85 -17.37
N LYS A 323 -7.81 -15.11 -17.40
CA LYS A 323 -6.48 -15.75 -17.36
C LYS A 323 -6.13 -15.97 -15.89
N SER A 324 -6.44 -17.15 -15.36
CA SER A 324 -6.44 -17.43 -13.91
C SER A 324 -5.16 -16.99 -13.19
N LEU A 325 -5.29 -16.44 -11.97
CA LEU A 325 -4.18 -16.19 -11.05
C LEU A 325 -3.29 -17.42 -10.91
N LYS A 326 -3.88 -18.62 -10.89
CA LYS A 326 -3.12 -19.88 -10.88
C LYS A 326 -2.25 -20.03 -12.12
N LYS A 327 -2.69 -19.63 -13.31
CA LYS A 327 -1.88 -19.61 -14.53
C LYS A 327 -0.83 -18.50 -14.46
N HIS A 328 -1.17 -17.32 -13.97
CA HIS A 328 -0.22 -16.21 -13.82
C HIS A 328 0.87 -16.53 -12.80
N LEU A 329 0.52 -16.99 -11.59
CA LEU A 329 1.45 -17.49 -10.57
C LEU A 329 2.23 -18.74 -11.03
N LYS A 330 1.61 -19.65 -11.81
CA LYS A 330 2.34 -20.77 -12.42
C LYS A 330 3.33 -20.31 -13.50
N THR A 331 2.99 -19.27 -14.27
CA THR A 331 3.88 -18.71 -15.30
C THR A 331 5.01 -17.92 -14.65
N LEU A 332 4.71 -17.09 -13.66
CA LEU A 332 5.69 -16.36 -12.85
C LEU A 332 6.65 -17.34 -12.15
N SER A 333 6.15 -18.34 -11.42
CA SER A 333 7.02 -19.33 -10.79
C SER A 333 7.81 -20.18 -11.79
N LYS A 334 7.28 -20.45 -13.00
CA LYS A 334 8.05 -21.10 -14.09
C LYS A 334 9.14 -20.19 -14.65
N GLN A 335 8.85 -18.91 -14.85
CA GLN A 335 9.81 -17.91 -15.33
C GLN A 335 10.91 -17.68 -14.28
N GLN A 336 10.57 -17.52 -13.00
CA GLN A 336 11.53 -17.41 -11.90
C GLN A 336 12.38 -18.66 -11.72
N LYS A 337 11.80 -19.88 -11.85
CA LYS A 337 12.58 -21.13 -11.87
C LYS A 337 13.58 -21.18 -13.04
N LYS A 338 13.20 -20.65 -14.22
CA LYS A 338 14.06 -20.56 -15.39
C LYS A 338 15.20 -19.56 -15.17
N ILE A 339 14.89 -18.39 -14.60
CA ILE A 339 15.88 -17.36 -14.23
C ILE A 339 16.83 -17.87 -13.15
N ARG A 340 16.33 -18.56 -12.11
CA ARG A 340 17.16 -19.20 -11.06
C ARG A 340 18.10 -20.26 -11.61
N LYS A 341 17.61 -21.11 -12.52
CA LYS A 341 18.46 -22.08 -13.23
C LYS A 341 19.54 -21.37 -14.06
N GLN A 342 19.20 -20.28 -14.74
CA GLN A 342 20.17 -19.49 -15.51
C GLN A 342 21.20 -18.76 -14.62
N LYS A 343 20.79 -18.23 -13.47
CA LYS A 343 21.69 -17.61 -12.48
C LYS A 343 22.67 -18.63 -11.88
N LYS A 344 22.16 -19.79 -11.43
CA LYS A 344 23.00 -20.90 -10.95
C LYS A 344 23.96 -21.42 -12.02
N LEU A 345 23.51 -21.50 -13.28
CA LEU A 345 24.36 -21.90 -14.40
C LEU A 345 25.47 -20.87 -14.67
N LYS A 346 25.15 -19.56 -14.63
CA LYS A 346 26.14 -18.48 -14.76
C LYS A 346 27.15 -18.47 -13.60
N GLU A 347 26.72 -18.73 -12.37
CA GLU A 347 27.59 -18.85 -11.20
C GLU A 347 28.49 -20.10 -11.26
N HIS A 348 27.98 -21.22 -11.77
CA HIS A 348 28.81 -22.41 -12.03
C HIS A 348 29.83 -22.16 -13.14
N LEU A 349 29.44 -21.50 -14.23
CA LEU A 349 30.34 -21.16 -15.32
C LEU A 349 31.39 -20.12 -14.91
N SER A 350 31.05 -19.16 -14.05
CA SER A 350 32.01 -18.18 -13.52
C SER A 350 32.97 -18.81 -12.50
N ARG A 351 32.50 -19.75 -11.66
CA ARG A 351 33.36 -20.56 -10.79
C ARG A 351 34.29 -21.49 -11.59
N GLY A 352 33.78 -22.12 -12.65
CA GLY A 352 34.58 -22.93 -13.57
C GLY A 352 35.66 -22.11 -14.26
N LYS A 353 35.33 -20.91 -14.78
CA LYS A 353 36.34 -19.99 -15.35
C LYS A 353 37.39 -19.53 -14.34
N LYS A 354 37.00 -19.31 -13.07
CA LYS A 354 37.95 -18.97 -12.00
C LYS A 354 38.94 -20.12 -11.73
N LEU A 355 38.44 -21.37 -11.66
CA LEU A 355 39.26 -22.58 -11.48
C LEU A 355 40.24 -22.83 -12.65
N TYR A 356 39.82 -22.57 -13.88
CA TYR A 356 40.71 -22.65 -15.06
C TYR A 356 41.73 -21.49 -15.10
N SER A 357 41.37 -20.27 -14.66
CA SER A 357 42.31 -19.15 -14.58
C SER A 357 43.34 -19.28 -13.45
N THR A 358 43.00 -19.97 -12.35
CA THR A 358 43.94 -20.26 -11.25
C THR A 358 44.89 -21.40 -11.57
N ASN A 359 44.49 -22.34 -12.44
CA ASN A 359 45.37 -23.43 -12.89
C ASN A 359 46.29 -23.04 -14.06
N SER A 360 46.01 -21.94 -14.78
CA SER A 360 46.89 -21.43 -15.84
C SER A 360 48.00 -20.50 -15.33
N GLN A 361 48.05 -20.19 -14.04
CA GLN A 361 49.11 -19.36 -13.42
C GLN A 361 50.10 -20.14 -12.53
N SER A 362 50.03 -21.48 -12.51
CA SER A 362 50.94 -22.32 -11.72
C SER A 362 51.93 -23.15 -12.55
N GLN A 363 52.16 -22.80 -13.82
CA GLN A 363 53.22 -23.39 -14.65
C GLN A 363 54.05 -22.30 -15.35
N GLU A 364 54.77 -21.50 -14.57
CA GLU A 364 55.95 -20.77 -15.08
C GLU A 364 57.15 -21.01 -14.15
N VAL A 365 58.03 -21.89 -14.64
CA VAL A 365 59.50 -21.81 -14.63
C VAL A 365 60.15 -21.11 -13.43
N LYS A 366 60.67 -21.90 -12.49
CA LYS A 366 61.87 -21.54 -11.72
C LYS A 366 63.04 -22.37 -12.23
N ASN A 367 63.91 -21.71 -12.99
CA ASN A 367 65.23 -22.17 -13.36
C ASN A 367 66.25 -21.91 -12.23
N LEU A 368 67.30 -22.74 -12.25
CA LEU A 368 68.66 -22.65 -11.67
C LEU A 368 68.93 -23.39 -10.35
N PRO A 369 70.17 -23.93 -10.11
CA PRO A 369 71.38 -23.93 -10.96
C PRO A 369 72.09 -25.30 -11.13
N SER A 370 73.03 -25.29 -12.09
CA SER A 370 74.04 -26.29 -12.41
C SER A 370 74.91 -26.74 -11.24
N SER A 371 75.10 -28.05 -11.05
CA SER A 371 76.39 -28.66 -10.71
C SER A 371 76.35 -30.20 -10.78
N TRP A 372 77.48 -30.78 -11.23
CA TRP A 372 77.88 -32.20 -11.24
C TRP A 372 77.34 -33.06 -12.41
N ARG A 373 78.10 -33.20 -13.51
CA ARG A 373 79.26 -34.11 -13.76
C ARG A 373 78.89 -35.59 -13.89
N ASP A 374 79.16 -36.11 -15.09
CA ASP A 374 79.87 -37.35 -15.40
C ASP A 374 79.42 -38.66 -14.75
N LYS A 375 78.93 -39.60 -15.58
CA LYS A 375 79.71 -40.78 -16.02
C LYS A 375 78.85 -41.80 -16.80
N SER A 376 79.36 -42.18 -17.99
CA SER A 376 79.39 -43.53 -18.62
C SER A 376 78.17 -44.45 -18.42
N ARG A 377 77.60 -45.07 -19.47
CA ARG A 377 78.27 -45.75 -20.58
C ARG A 377 77.25 -46.05 -21.68
#